data_AF-A0A674DQ65-F1
#
_entry.id   AF-A0A674DQ65-F1
#
_cell.length_a   1.000
_cell.length_b   1.000
_cell.length_c   1.000
_cell.angle_alpha   90.00
_cell.angle_beta   90.00
_cell.angle_gamma   90.00
#
_symmetry.space_group_name_H-M   'P 1'
#
loop_
_entity.id
_entity.type
_entity.pdbx_description
1 polymer ?
#
loop_
_entity_poly.entity_id
_entity_poly.type
_entity_poly.pdbx_seq_one_letter_code
_entity_poly.pdbx_strand_id
1 'polypeptide(L)'
;MAVHRGPSSKWLFSREQLETTPSRRSGVESDRELSYRQQAANLIQDMGQRLNVSQLIINTAIVYMHRFYMIHSFTKFHRNIISQTTLFLAAKVEEQPRKLEHVIKVAHACVNPQDAPLDTKSNAYHQQAQELVILETIVLQTLGFEITIEHPHTDVVRCSQLVRGTAFFLCLSILSPSLIFDTQTRIPLLHLCCM
;
A
#
# COMPACT_ATOMS: atom_id res chain seq x y z
N MET A 1 2.38 35.90 2.35
CA MET A 1 3.50 34.95 2.50
C MET A 1 2.96 33.56 2.23
N ALA A 2 3.19 33.02 1.02
CA ALA A 2 2.79 31.66 0.67
C ALA A 2 3.76 30.69 1.35
N VAL A 3 3.26 29.92 2.30
CA VAL A 3 4.01 28.81 2.89
C VAL A 3 4.08 27.72 1.84
N HIS A 4 5.17 27.65 1.09
CA HIS A 4 5.55 26.44 0.37
C HIS A 4 5.76 25.34 1.42
N ARG A 5 4.74 24.51 1.63
CA ARG A 5 4.92 23.20 2.27
C ARG A 5 5.76 22.40 1.28
N GLY A 6 7.08 22.35 1.49
CA GLY A 6 7.91 21.38 0.80
C GLY A 6 7.40 19.96 1.07
N PRO A 7 7.69 18.98 0.20
CA PRO A 7 7.30 17.59 0.44
C PRO A 7 7.82 17.19 1.82
N SER A 8 6.94 16.65 2.67
CA SER A 8 7.32 16.37 4.05
C SER A 8 8.45 15.33 4.04
N SER A 9 9.65 15.74 4.45
CA SER A 9 10.82 14.85 4.61
C SER A 9 10.57 13.75 5.65
N LYS A 10 9.40 13.75 6.30
CA LYS A 10 8.97 12.82 7.34
C LYS A 10 8.90 11.37 6.86
N TRP A 11 8.65 11.15 5.57
CA TRP A 11 8.47 9.80 4.99
C TRP A 11 9.62 9.36 4.09
N LEU A 12 10.71 10.12 4.07
CA LEU A 12 11.96 9.74 3.41
C LEU A 12 12.90 9.14 4.45
N PHE A 13 13.37 7.93 4.20
CA PHE A 13 14.19 7.18 5.15
C PHE A 13 15.55 6.89 4.51
N SER A 14 16.63 7.06 5.29
CA SER A 14 17.96 6.65 4.84
C SER A 14 18.06 5.13 4.75
N ARG A 15 19.06 4.64 4.01
CA ARG A 15 19.35 3.19 3.93
C ARG A 15 19.53 2.55 5.31
N GLU A 16 20.22 3.25 6.21
CA GLU A 16 20.46 2.81 7.59
C GLU A 16 19.15 2.73 8.42
N GLN A 17 18.20 3.63 8.17
CA GLN A 17 16.87 3.59 8.81
C GLN A 17 16.01 2.45 8.27
N LEU A 18 16.11 2.15 6.96
CA LEU A 18 15.52 0.96 6.36
C LEU A 18 16.16 -0.33 6.86
N GLU A 19 17.40 -0.25 7.37
CA GLU A 19 18.09 -1.39 7.96
C GLU A 19 17.75 -1.62 9.43
N THR A 20 17.09 -0.67 10.08
CA THR A 20 16.75 -0.69 11.51
C THR A 20 15.25 -0.59 11.77
N THR A 21 14.43 -1.19 10.91
CA THR A 21 12.96 -1.16 11.02
C THR A 21 12.46 -1.77 12.34
N PRO A 22 11.24 -1.40 12.81
CA PRO A 22 10.61 -2.03 13.97
C PRO A 22 10.46 -3.54 13.85
N SER A 23 10.28 -4.05 12.62
CA SER A 23 10.23 -5.48 12.33
C SER A 23 11.58 -6.15 12.56
N ARG A 24 12.68 -5.54 12.08
CA ARG A 24 14.04 -6.03 12.33
C ARG A 24 14.41 -6.04 13.80
N ARG A 25 14.04 -4.99 14.55
CA ARG A 25 14.23 -4.93 16.02
C ARG A 25 13.42 -6.01 16.76
N SER A 26 12.36 -6.52 16.14
CA SER A 26 11.53 -7.61 16.66
C SER A 26 12.00 -9.00 16.19
N GLY A 27 13.16 -9.10 15.52
CA GLY A 27 13.74 -10.36 15.06
C GLY A 27 13.27 -10.84 13.69
N VAL A 28 12.69 -9.97 12.86
CA VAL A 28 12.32 -10.31 11.48
C VAL A 28 13.52 -10.07 10.56
N GLU A 29 13.98 -11.13 9.88
CA GLU A 29 15.02 -11.05 8.85
C GLU A 29 14.64 -10.12 7.70
N SER A 30 15.63 -9.46 7.09
CA SER A 30 15.44 -8.47 6.02
C SER A 30 14.67 -9.02 4.81
N ASP A 31 15.05 -10.19 4.31
CA ASP A 31 14.38 -10.85 3.19
C ASP A 31 12.94 -11.24 3.52
N ARG A 32 12.68 -11.62 4.77
CA ARG A 32 11.34 -11.97 5.24
C ARG A 32 10.46 -10.73 5.32
N GLU A 33 10.99 -9.62 5.83
CA GLU A 33 10.28 -8.35 5.84
C GLU A 33 9.95 -7.87 4.41
N LEU A 34 10.91 -7.97 3.49
CA LEU A 34 10.69 -7.64 2.08
C LEU A 34 9.58 -8.52 1.47
N SER A 35 9.63 -9.82 1.71
CA SER A 35 8.60 -10.76 1.26
C SER A 35 7.22 -10.42 1.83
N TYR A 36 7.13 -10.03 3.10
CA TYR A 36 5.87 -9.60 3.70
C TYR A 36 5.32 -8.32 3.08
N ARG A 37 6.18 -7.35 2.79
CA ARG A 37 5.81 -6.11 2.09
C ARG A 37 5.28 -6.40 0.68
N GLN A 38 5.95 -7.28 -0.07
CA GLN A 38 5.51 -7.70 -1.41
C GLN A 38 4.16 -8.43 -1.36
N GLN A 39 4.00 -9.40 -0.44
CA GLN A 39 2.75 -10.14 -0.27
C GLN A 39 1.59 -9.22 0.12
N ALA A 40 1.83 -8.23 0.98
CA ALA A 40 0.83 -7.23 1.35
C ALA A 40 0.44 -6.36 0.14
N ALA A 41 1.40 -5.89 -0.65
CA ALA A 41 1.13 -5.10 -1.86
C ALA A 41 0.30 -5.89 -2.89
N ASN A 42 0.64 -7.16 -3.11
CA ASN A 42 -0.14 -8.04 -3.99
C ASN A 42 -1.58 -8.22 -3.49
N LEU A 43 -1.75 -8.45 -2.19
CA LEU A 43 -3.09 -8.58 -1.60
C LEU A 43 -3.91 -7.29 -1.79
N ILE A 44 -3.31 -6.12 -1.57
CA ILE A 44 -3.97 -4.81 -1.78
C ILE A 44 -4.38 -4.66 -3.26
N GLN A 45 -3.50 -5.01 -4.20
CA GLN A 45 -3.77 -4.95 -5.63
C GLN A 45 -4.93 -5.87 -6.03
N ASP A 46 -4.92 -7.13 -5.60
CA ASP A 46 -5.95 -8.11 -5.91
C ASP A 46 -7.30 -7.71 -5.31
N MET A 47 -7.30 -7.27 -4.05
CA MET A 47 -8.50 -6.75 -3.39
C MET A 47 -9.04 -5.50 -4.11
N GLY A 48 -8.16 -4.59 -4.49
CA GLY A 48 -8.53 -3.34 -5.17
C GLY A 48 -9.20 -3.60 -6.52
N GLN A 49 -8.66 -4.54 -7.30
CA GLN A 49 -9.26 -4.97 -8.56
C GLN A 49 -10.65 -5.59 -8.35
N ARG A 50 -10.79 -6.48 -7.36
CA ARG A 50 -12.09 -7.13 -7.04
C ARG A 50 -13.13 -6.14 -6.49
N LEU A 51 -12.69 -5.13 -5.74
CA LEU A 51 -13.54 -4.03 -5.26
C LEU A 51 -13.81 -2.97 -6.34
N ASN A 52 -13.24 -3.12 -7.54
CA ASN A 52 -13.34 -2.19 -8.65
C ASN A 52 -13.05 -0.74 -8.23
N VAL A 53 -11.97 -0.53 -7.47
CA VAL A 53 -11.48 0.80 -7.11
C VAL A 53 -10.40 1.24 -8.11
N SER A 54 -10.19 2.55 -8.22
CA SER A 54 -9.17 3.09 -9.13
C SER A 54 -7.76 2.64 -8.73
N GLN A 55 -6.84 2.55 -9.71
CA GLN A 55 -5.43 2.26 -9.43
C GLN A 55 -4.79 3.33 -8.53
N LEU A 56 -5.31 4.57 -8.56
CA LEU A 56 -4.92 5.63 -7.64
C LEU A 56 -5.11 5.18 -6.18
N ILE A 57 -6.32 4.73 -5.82
CA ILE A 57 -6.65 4.22 -4.48
C ILE A 57 -5.75 3.06 -4.07
N ILE A 58 -5.51 2.13 -4.99
CA ILE A 58 -4.64 0.97 -4.75
C ILE A 58 -3.22 1.45 -4.42
N ASN A 59 -2.68 2.38 -5.20
CA ASN A 59 -1.36 2.94 -4.96
C ASN A 59 -1.32 3.71 -3.63
N THR A 60 -2.34 4.49 -3.29
CA THR A 60 -2.47 5.19 -2.00
C THR A 60 -2.41 4.18 -0.84
N ALA A 61 -3.16 3.08 -0.93
CA ALA A 61 -3.20 2.04 0.08
C ALA A 61 -1.85 1.34 0.26
N ILE A 62 -1.13 1.04 -0.84
CA ILE A 62 0.22 0.47 -0.79
C ILE A 62 1.19 1.43 -0.06
N VAL A 63 1.13 2.73 -0.36
CA VAL A 63 1.94 3.75 0.33
C VAL A 63 1.61 3.80 1.83
N TYR A 64 0.33 3.76 2.20
CA TYR A 64 -0.09 3.69 3.61
C TYR A 64 0.46 2.45 4.31
N MET A 65 0.41 1.29 3.67
CA MET A 65 0.97 0.05 4.21
C MET A 65 2.48 0.17 4.45
N HIS A 66 3.24 0.72 3.49
CA HIS A 66 4.68 0.89 3.67
C HIS A 66 5.04 1.86 4.79
N ARG A 67 4.34 3.01 4.85
CA ARG A 67 4.52 4.01 5.92
C ARG A 67 4.17 3.43 7.29
N PHE A 68 3.10 2.64 7.37
CA PHE A 68 2.69 1.98 8.60
C PHE A 68 3.76 1.04 9.14
N TYR A 69 4.35 0.20 8.29
CA TYR A 69 5.40 -0.76 8.70
C TYR A 69 6.79 -0.14 8.88
N MET A 70 6.96 1.16 8.63
CA MET A 70 8.14 1.90 9.09
C MET A 70 8.05 2.27 10.57
N ILE A 71 6.84 2.32 11.13
CA ILE A 71 6.58 2.68 12.52
C ILE A 71 6.21 1.44 13.36
N HIS A 72 5.51 0.50 12.76
CA HIS A 72 5.06 -0.74 13.41
C HIS A 72 5.73 -2.00 12.85
N SER A 73 5.72 -3.08 13.63
CA SER A 73 6.28 -4.37 13.24
C SER A 73 5.22 -5.30 12.63
N PHE A 74 5.63 -6.10 11.63
CA PHE A 74 4.83 -7.22 11.11
C PHE A 74 4.50 -8.28 12.17
N THR A 75 5.27 -8.38 13.25
CA THR A 75 5.00 -9.31 14.36
C THR A 75 3.82 -8.85 15.22
N LYS A 76 3.53 -7.55 15.26
CA LYS A 76 2.42 -6.98 16.04
C LYS A 76 1.14 -6.86 15.22
N PHE A 77 1.27 -6.46 13.96
CA PHE A 77 0.12 -6.25 13.09
C PHE A 77 0.24 -7.11 11.84
N HIS A 78 -0.69 -8.07 11.71
CA HIS A 78 -0.67 -9.01 10.60
C HIS A 78 -0.96 -8.31 9.26
N ARG A 79 -0.23 -8.69 8.22
CA ARG A 79 -0.32 -8.06 6.89
C ARG A 79 -1.73 -8.10 6.29
N ASN A 80 -2.50 -9.17 6.53
CA ASN A 80 -3.82 -9.34 5.92
C ASN A 80 -4.85 -8.32 6.43
N ILE A 81 -4.83 -8.01 7.74
CA ILE A 81 -5.77 -7.04 8.33
C ILE A 81 -5.34 -5.60 8.02
N ILE A 82 -4.04 -5.31 7.99
CA ILE A 82 -3.54 -3.98 7.59
C ILE A 82 -3.78 -3.71 6.10
N SER A 83 -3.65 -4.71 5.23
CA SER A 83 -3.92 -4.56 3.79
C SER A 83 -5.37 -4.15 3.51
N GLN A 84 -6.34 -4.84 4.11
CA GLN A 84 -7.76 -4.47 3.95
C GLN A 84 -8.10 -3.13 4.60
N THR A 85 -7.49 -2.81 5.75
CA THR A 85 -7.71 -1.55 6.47
C THR A 85 -7.16 -0.35 5.69
N THR A 86 -5.94 -0.45 5.17
CA THR A 86 -5.30 0.62 4.37
C THR A 86 -6.05 0.87 3.06
N LEU A 87 -6.55 -0.18 2.41
CA LEU A 87 -7.39 -0.06 1.21
C LEU A 87 -8.75 0.57 1.52
N PHE A 88 -9.40 0.16 2.61
CA PHE A 88 -10.66 0.76 3.06
C PHE A 88 -10.50 2.26 3.35
N LEU A 89 -9.44 2.63 4.08
CA LEU A 89 -9.11 4.01 4.38
C LEU A 89 -8.83 4.82 3.11
N ALA A 90 -7.97 4.31 2.21
CA ALA A 90 -7.65 4.99 0.96
C ALA A 90 -8.90 5.22 0.09
N ALA A 91 -9.78 4.24 -0.02
CA ALA A 91 -11.04 4.37 -0.75
C ALA A 91 -11.96 5.45 -0.16
N LYS A 92 -11.98 5.61 1.17
CA LYS A 92 -12.69 6.71 1.82
C LYS A 92 -12.07 8.08 1.55
N VAL A 93 -10.74 8.18 1.57
CA VAL A 93 -10.01 9.44 1.36
C VAL A 93 -10.13 9.95 -0.08
N GLU A 94 -10.13 9.03 -1.06
CA GLU A 94 -10.26 9.35 -2.49
C GLU A 94 -11.74 9.43 -2.95
N GLU A 95 -12.67 9.60 -2.01
CA GLU A 95 -14.11 9.78 -2.29
C GLU A 95 -14.77 8.63 -3.10
N GLN A 96 -14.24 7.41 -3.01
CA GLN A 96 -14.86 6.18 -3.54
C GLN A 96 -15.09 5.13 -2.43
N PRO A 97 -15.85 5.45 -1.36
CA PRO A 97 -16.01 4.55 -0.22
C PRO A 97 -16.69 3.23 -0.63
N ARG A 98 -16.15 2.13 -0.10
CA ARG A 98 -16.75 0.79 -0.22
C ARG A 98 -17.35 0.37 1.13
N LYS A 99 -18.44 -0.40 1.10
CA LYS A 99 -19.05 -0.93 2.33
C LYS A 99 -18.04 -1.83 3.05
N LEU A 100 -17.93 -1.65 4.37
CA LEU A 100 -17.03 -2.45 5.22
C LEU A 100 -17.22 -3.95 5.03
N GLU A 101 -18.48 -4.40 5.00
CA GLU A 101 -18.85 -5.80 4.75
C GLU A 101 -18.26 -6.33 3.43
N HIS A 102 -18.30 -5.50 2.37
CA HIS A 102 -17.81 -5.91 1.06
C HIS A 102 -16.28 -6.00 1.06
N VAL A 103 -15.59 -5.08 1.71
CA VAL A 103 -14.13 -5.14 1.87
C VAL A 103 -13.70 -6.40 2.62
N ILE A 104 -14.38 -6.73 3.72
CA ILE A 104 -14.10 -7.93 4.52
C ILE A 104 -14.34 -9.21 3.72
N LYS A 105 -15.46 -9.29 2.99
CA LYS A 105 -15.76 -10.44 2.13
C LYS A 105 -14.72 -10.64 1.03
N VAL A 106 -14.30 -9.56 0.37
CA VAL A 106 -13.25 -9.62 -0.65
C VAL A 106 -11.90 -10.00 -0.05
N ALA A 107 -11.54 -9.45 1.12
CA ALA A 107 -10.31 -9.81 1.83
C ALA A 107 -10.27 -11.31 2.16
N HIS A 108 -11.37 -11.84 2.71
CA HIS A 108 -11.49 -13.27 3.02
C HIS A 108 -11.35 -14.13 1.75
N ALA A 109 -12.01 -13.75 0.66
CA ALA A 109 -11.93 -14.48 -0.61
C ALA A 109 -10.53 -14.43 -1.25
N CYS A 110 -9.75 -13.36 -1.04
CA CYS A 110 -8.36 -13.28 -1.52
C CYS A 110 -7.40 -14.12 -0.68
N VAL A 111 -7.57 -14.12 0.64
CA VAL A 111 -6.68 -14.85 1.57
C VAL A 111 -7.00 -16.35 1.59
N ASN A 112 -8.28 -16.71 1.52
CA ASN A 112 -8.76 -18.08 1.60
C ASN A 112 -9.66 -18.41 0.40
N PRO A 113 -9.09 -18.62 -0.81
CA PRO A 113 -9.89 -18.84 -2.03
C PRO A 113 -10.71 -20.14 -2.03
N GLN A 114 -10.33 -21.11 -1.19
CA GLN A 114 -10.97 -22.43 -1.09
C GLN A 114 -12.05 -22.48 0.00
N ASP A 115 -12.12 -21.47 0.86
CA ASP A 115 -13.08 -21.44 1.96
C ASP A 115 -14.46 -20.95 1.49
N ALA A 116 -15.50 -21.37 2.22
CA ALA A 116 -16.83 -20.85 2.01
C ALA A 116 -16.88 -19.32 2.22
N PRO A 117 -17.79 -18.60 1.54
CA PRO A 117 -18.00 -17.18 1.76
C PRO A 117 -18.24 -16.89 3.25
N LEU A 118 -17.61 -15.84 3.75
CA LEU A 118 -17.72 -15.45 5.14
C LEU A 118 -19.18 -15.11 5.50
N ASP A 119 -19.73 -15.79 6.51
CA ASP A 119 -21.07 -15.50 7.01
C ASP A 119 -21.08 -14.20 7.81
N THR A 120 -21.87 -13.24 7.37
CA THR A 120 -22.08 -11.92 8.01
C THR A 120 -22.72 -12.00 9.38
N LYS A 121 -23.35 -13.12 9.75
CA LYS A 121 -23.94 -13.31 11.08
C LYS A 121 -22.97 -14.00 12.06
N SER A 122 -21.81 -14.43 11.57
CA SER A 122 -20.83 -15.12 12.40
C SER A 122 -20.14 -14.15 13.37
N ASN A 123 -19.79 -14.65 14.55
CA ASN A 123 -18.98 -13.90 15.52
C ASN A 123 -17.61 -13.51 14.95
N ALA A 124 -17.03 -14.34 14.07
CA ALA A 124 -15.76 -14.06 13.41
C ALA A 124 -15.83 -12.81 12.52
N TYR A 125 -16.91 -12.66 11.73
CA TYR A 125 -17.13 -11.44 10.95
C TYR A 125 -17.25 -10.20 11.83
N HIS A 126 -18.03 -10.27 12.91
CA HIS A 126 -18.19 -9.14 13.83
C HIS A 126 -16.87 -8.73 14.50
N GLN A 127 -16.06 -9.71 14.93
CA GLN A 127 -14.74 -9.44 15.49
C GLN A 127 -13.81 -8.78 14.46
N GLN A 128 -13.76 -9.31 13.24
CA GLN A 128 -12.93 -8.73 12.18
C GLN A 128 -13.39 -7.31 11.79
N ALA A 129 -14.71 -7.07 11.76
CA ALA A 129 -15.26 -5.75 11.48
C ALA A 129 -14.91 -4.73 12.57
N GLN A 130 -15.00 -5.12 13.85
CA GLN A 130 -14.58 -4.29 14.97
C GLN A 130 -13.07 -4.01 14.95
N GLU A 131 -12.26 -5.05 14.68
CA GLU A 131 -10.81 -4.91 14.57
C GLU A 131 -10.42 -3.95 13.44
N LEU A 132 -11.05 -4.07 12.27
CA LEU A 132 -10.78 -3.18 11.14
C LEU A 132 -11.09 -1.71 11.47
N VAL A 133 -12.21 -1.44 12.16
CA VAL A 133 -12.57 -0.07 12.58
C VAL A 133 -11.56 0.50 13.59
N ILE A 134 -11.08 -0.33 14.51
CA ILE A 134 -10.02 0.08 15.46
C ILE A 134 -8.72 0.36 14.71
N LEU A 135 -8.31 -0.54 13.80
CA LEU A 135 -7.10 -0.40 13.02
C LEU A 135 -7.14 0.79 12.07
N GLU A 136 -8.30 1.15 11.53
CA GLU A 136 -8.47 2.36 10.71
C GLU A 136 -7.98 3.60 11.49
N THR A 137 -8.41 3.71 12.75
CA THR A 137 -7.99 4.81 13.63
C THR A 137 -6.50 4.76 13.91
N ILE A 138 -5.95 3.58 14.16
CA ILE A 138 -4.50 3.39 14.42
C ILE A 138 -3.68 3.78 13.19
N VAL A 139 -4.10 3.37 11.98
CA VAL A 139 -3.42 3.72 10.72
C VAL A 139 -3.47 5.24 10.52
N LEU A 140 -4.62 5.88 10.69
CA LEU A 140 -4.76 7.33 10.60
C LEU A 140 -3.83 8.10 11.55
N GLN A 141 -3.79 7.68 12.81
CA GLN A 141 -2.89 8.27 13.82
C GLN A 141 -1.42 8.03 13.47
N THR A 142 -1.08 6.84 12.97
CA THR A 142 0.28 6.49 12.56
C THR A 142 0.77 7.34 11.39
N LEU A 143 -0.10 7.60 10.42
CA LEU A 143 0.18 8.51 9.30
C LEU A 143 0.20 9.98 9.74
N GLY A 144 -0.19 10.29 10.99
CA GLY A 144 -0.28 11.66 11.50
C GLY A 144 -1.34 12.48 10.79
N PHE A 145 -2.41 11.84 10.33
CA PHE A 145 -3.48 12.46 9.53
C PHE A 145 -3.02 13.11 8.21
N GLU A 146 -1.79 12.81 7.77
CA GLU A 146 -1.25 13.21 6.47
C GLU A 146 -1.71 12.20 5.40
N ILE A 147 -3.00 12.27 5.07
CA ILE A 147 -3.72 11.36 4.17
C ILE A 147 -3.71 11.82 2.70
N THR A 148 -3.13 12.98 2.41
CA THR A 148 -2.93 13.44 1.03
C THR A 148 -1.63 12.86 0.52
N ILE A 149 -1.72 11.83 -0.31
CA ILE A 149 -0.57 11.29 -1.04
C ILE A 149 -0.56 11.95 -2.41
N GLU A 150 0.48 12.73 -2.70
CA GLU A 150 0.73 13.19 -4.07
C GLU A 150 1.34 12.02 -4.85
N HIS A 151 0.54 11.37 -5.68
CA HIS A 151 1.08 10.36 -6.60
C HIS A 151 1.74 11.07 -7.77
N PRO A 152 2.95 10.65 -8.17
CA PRO A 152 3.63 11.20 -9.35
C PRO A 152 2.84 10.98 -10.65
N HIS A 153 1.77 10.18 -10.63
CA HIS A 153 0.87 9.97 -11.75
C HIS A 153 0.14 11.25 -12.19
N THR A 154 -0.07 12.22 -11.29
CA THR A 154 -0.68 13.51 -11.62
C THR A 154 0.24 14.35 -12.53
N ASP A 155 1.56 14.23 -12.36
CA ASP A 155 2.56 14.91 -13.18
C ASP A 155 2.93 14.10 -14.46
N VAL A 156 2.93 12.77 -14.38
CA VAL A 156 3.15 11.91 -15.56
C VAL A 156 2.01 12.04 -16.58
N VAL A 157 0.75 12.23 -16.15
CA VAL A 157 -0.37 12.50 -17.07
C VAL A 157 -0.23 13.88 -17.72
N ARG A 158 0.29 14.89 -17.00
CA ARG A 158 0.56 16.23 -17.55
C ARG A 158 1.67 16.19 -18.60
N CYS A 159 2.70 15.35 -18.43
CA CYS A 159 3.72 15.09 -19.45
C CYS A 159 3.25 14.17 -20.59
N SER A 160 2.33 13.24 -20.33
CA SER A 160 1.75 12.33 -21.33
C SER A 160 0.87 13.03 -22.36
N GLN A 161 0.33 14.22 -22.07
CA GLN A 161 -0.37 15.02 -23.08
C GLN A 161 0.59 15.67 -24.09
N LEU A 162 1.89 15.73 -23.79
CA LEU A 162 2.89 16.33 -24.67
C LEU A 162 3.62 15.32 -25.56
N VAL A 163 3.63 14.02 -25.22
CA VAL A 163 4.38 13.03 -26.00
C VAL A 163 3.53 11.78 -26.18
N ARG A 164 2.94 11.65 -27.38
CA ARG A 164 2.28 10.44 -27.84
C ARG A 164 3.24 9.26 -27.72
N GLY A 165 2.73 8.20 -27.09
CA GLY A 165 3.14 6.80 -27.10
C GLY A 165 4.56 6.44 -27.57
N THR A 166 5.25 5.65 -26.74
CA THR A 166 6.53 4.92 -26.96
C THR A 166 7.83 5.51 -26.41
N ALA A 167 7.80 6.68 -25.74
CA ALA A 167 9.00 7.22 -25.08
C ALA A 167 9.17 6.80 -23.58
N PHE A 168 8.18 6.16 -22.96
CA PHE A 168 8.26 5.78 -21.54
C PHE A 168 9.33 4.69 -21.28
N PHE A 169 9.62 3.84 -22.28
CA PHE A 169 10.65 2.81 -22.17
C PHE A 169 12.08 3.33 -22.43
N LEU A 170 12.25 4.37 -23.25
CA LEU A 170 13.59 4.86 -23.59
C LEU A 170 14.21 5.76 -22.52
N CYS A 171 13.41 6.44 -21.70
CA CYS A 171 13.97 7.26 -20.62
C CYS A 171 14.53 6.39 -19.47
N LEU A 172 14.06 5.14 -19.32
CA LEU A 172 14.57 4.17 -18.36
C LEU A 172 15.86 3.47 -18.80
N SER A 173 16.14 3.36 -20.11
CA SER A 173 17.35 2.68 -20.60
C SER A 173 18.63 3.53 -20.52
N ILE A 174 18.52 4.85 -20.30
CA ILE A 174 19.68 5.75 -20.29
C ILE A 174 20.33 5.85 -18.89
N LEU A 175 19.64 5.47 -17.80
CA LEU A 175 20.10 5.79 -16.44
C LEU A 175 20.75 4.67 -15.60
N SER A 176 20.79 3.40 -16.01
CA SER A 176 21.69 2.40 -15.39
C SER A 176 21.67 1.05 -16.11
N PRO A 177 22.81 0.50 -16.57
CA PRO A 177 22.87 -0.84 -17.18
C PRO A 177 22.69 -2.03 -16.22
N SER A 178 22.39 -1.81 -14.92
CA SER A 178 22.59 -2.83 -13.89
C SER A 178 21.32 -3.43 -13.27
N LEU A 179 20.11 -2.95 -13.61
CA LEU A 179 18.88 -3.55 -13.10
C LEU A 179 18.29 -4.54 -14.10
N ILE A 180 18.61 -5.80 -13.85
CA ILE A 180 17.94 -6.97 -14.41
C ILE A 180 16.44 -6.85 -14.10
N PHE A 181 15.65 -6.78 -15.17
CA PHE A 181 14.22 -7.02 -15.21
C PHE A 181 13.92 -8.35 -14.52
N ASP A 182 13.25 -8.32 -13.36
CA ASP A 182 12.53 -9.50 -12.88
C ASP A 182 11.17 -9.53 -13.60
N THR A 183 11.11 -10.36 -14.64
CA THR A 183 9.96 -10.49 -15.56
C THR A 183 8.72 -11.11 -14.94
N GLN A 184 8.72 -11.46 -13.65
CA GLN A 184 7.64 -12.25 -13.05
C GLN A 184 6.54 -11.42 -12.36
N THR A 185 6.77 -10.16 -12.01
CA THR A 185 5.76 -9.34 -11.29
C THR A 185 5.45 -8.07 -12.06
N ARG A 186 4.25 -8.00 -12.67
CA ARG A 186 3.68 -6.79 -13.29
C ARG A 186 3.31 -5.75 -12.22
N ILE A 187 4.29 -5.27 -11.45
CA ILE A 187 4.10 -4.22 -10.45
C ILE A 187 5.08 -3.10 -10.80
N PRO A 188 4.69 -2.14 -11.66
CA PRO A 188 5.52 -0.97 -11.88
C PRO A 188 5.43 -0.08 -10.64
N LEU A 189 6.58 0.39 -10.14
CA LEU A 189 6.74 1.50 -9.17
C LEU A 189 6.78 1.18 -7.66
N LEU A 190 7.42 0.09 -7.23
CA LEU A 190 7.76 -0.10 -5.80
C LEU A 190 9.20 0.26 -5.42
N HIS A 191 10.09 0.49 -6.39
CA HIS A 191 11.50 0.77 -6.11
C HIS A 191 11.82 2.27 -5.87
N LEU A 192 10.84 3.17 -6.05
CA LEU A 192 11.04 4.62 -5.89
C LEU A 192 10.78 5.15 -4.48
N CYS A 193 10.17 4.38 -3.58
CA CYS A 193 9.99 4.81 -2.18
C CYS A 193 11.20 4.47 -1.28
N CYS A 194 12.21 3.76 -1.80
CA CYS A 194 13.41 3.36 -1.08
C CYS A 194 14.71 3.97 -1.64
N MET A 195 14.62 5.00 -2.50
CA MET A 195 15.77 5.78 -2.97
C MET A 195 15.50 7.27 -2.89
#